data_AF-A0A7S1YT75-F1
#
_entry.id   AF-A0A7S1YT75-F1
#
_cell.length_a   1.000
_cell.length_b   1.000
_cell.length_c   1.000
_cell.angle_alpha   90.00
_cell.angle_beta   90.00
_cell.angle_gamma   90.00
#
_symmetry.space_group_name_H-M   'P 1'
#
loop_
_entity.id
_entity.type
_entity.pdbx_description
1 polymer ?
#
loop_
_entity_poly.entity_id
_entity_poly.type
_entity_poly.pdbx_seq_one_letter_code
_entity_poly.pdbx_strand_id
1 'polypeptide(L)'
;MSSYVDRHEHQLAQAKNNMRLGDRYLHMGDIARAAIVYADAHNILLEIYGPNHLIVARSLHGVAKCRIRQAAAMVQTMERECLLRETHGSLKEVLRIQRPAGERCAP
;
A
#
# COMPACT_ATOMS: atom_id res chain seq x y z
N MET A 1 -27.93 25.16 20.37
CA MET A 1 -28.04 24.15 19.29
C MET A 1 -27.15 24.45 18.07
N SER A 2 -26.67 25.69 17.84
CA SER A 2 -25.81 26.03 16.68
C SER A 2 -24.46 25.30 16.63
N SER A 3 -23.74 25.20 17.76
CA SER A 3 -22.38 24.66 17.79
C SER A 3 -22.24 23.15 17.46
N TYR A 4 -23.33 22.39 17.51
CA TYR A 4 -23.34 20.97 17.20
C TYR A 4 -23.37 20.72 15.69
N VAL A 5 -24.19 21.48 14.97
CA VAL A 5 -24.29 21.41 13.50
C VAL A 5 -22.99 21.92 12.86
N ASP A 6 -22.44 23.02 13.38
CA ASP A 6 -21.17 23.59 12.90
C ASP A 6 -19.99 22.61 13.01
N ARG A 7 -19.97 21.77 14.06
CA ARG A 7 -18.92 20.76 14.28
C ARG A 7 -18.96 19.66 13.21
N HIS A 8 -20.15 19.15 12.91
CA HIS A 8 -20.34 18.13 11.88
C HIS A 8 -20.04 18.66 10.48
N GLU A 9 -20.40 19.91 10.19
CA GLU A 9 -20.06 20.56 8.92
C GLU A 9 -18.55 20.72 8.74
N HIS A 10 -17.84 21.12 9.81
CA HIS A 10 -16.38 21.21 9.78
C HIS A 10 -15.72 19.84 9.58
N GLN A 11 -16.17 18.81 10.32
CA GLN A 11 -15.67 17.43 10.17
C GLN A 11 -15.97 16.87 8.76
N LEU A 12 -17.14 17.16 8.21
CA LEU A 12 -17.50 16.81 6.84
C LEU A 12 -16.56 17.45 5.81
N ALA A 13 -16.26 18.75 5.98
CA ALA A 13 -15.33 19.45 5.12
C ALA A 13 -13.92 18.83 5.19
N GLN A 14 -13.46 18.48 6.39
CA GLN A 14 -12.20 17.77 6.61
C GLN A 14 -12.17 16.41 5.91
N ALA A 15 -13.21 15.59 6.07
CA ALA A 15 -13.29 14.28 5.42
C ALA A 15 -13.25 14.39 3.88
N LYS A 16 -13.98 15.35 3.30
CA LYS A 16 -13.94 15.62 1.86
C LYS A 16 -12.55 16.08 1.39
N ASN A 17 -11.81 16.81 2.21
CA ASN A 17 -10.44 17.20 1.90
C ASN A 17 -9.50 15.97 1.93
N ASN A 18 -9.61 15.14 2.98
CA ASN A 18 -8.83 13.92 3.12
C ASN A 18 -9.04 12.94 1.96
N MET A 19 -10.26 12.80 1.44
CA MET A 19 -10.51 12.02 0.22
C MET A 19 -9.74 12.56 -1.00
N ARG A 20 -9.75 13.88 -1.20
CA ARG A 20 -9.00 14.52 -2.31
C ARG A 20 -7.48 14.40 -2.12
N LEU A 21 -7.01 14.44 -0.88
CA LEU A 21 -5.60 14.17 -0.56
C LEU A 21 -5.24 12.71 -0.86
N GLY A 22 -6.11 11.77 -0.51
CA GLY A 22 -5.94 10.35 -0.84
C GLY A 22 -5.84 10.12 -2.34
N ASP A 23 -6.71 10.76 -3.13
CA ASP A 23 -6.62 10.74 -4.59
C ASP A 23 -5.28 11.28 -5.09
N ARG A 24 -4.82 12.42 -4.57
CA ARG A 24 -3.52 12.99 -4.94
C ARG A 24 -2.35 12.08 -4.56
N TYR A 25 -2.35 11.49 -3.38
CA TYR A 25 -1.31 10.55 -2.96
C TYR A 25 -1.30 9.28 -3.83
N LEU A 26 -2.47 8.76 -4.22
CA LEU A 26 -2.55 7.67 -5.20
C LEU A 26 -1.93 8.04 -6.55
N HIS A 27 -2.15 9.26 -7.03
CA HIS A 27 -1.53 9.74 -8.28
C HIS A 27 -0.01 9.90 -8.14
N MET A 28 0.48 10.32 -6.98
CA MET A 28 1.92 10.39 -6.69
C MET A 28 2.57 9.01 -6.45
N GLY A 29 1.77 7.95 -6.33
CA GLY A 29 2.26 6.60 -6.02
C GLY A 29 2.52 6.35 -4.53
N ASP A 30 2.20 7.29 -3.64
CA ASP A 30 2.34 7.12 -2.21
C ASP A 30 1.12 6.41 -1.61
N ILE A 31 1.13 5.08 -1.71
CA ILE A 31 0.01 4.24 -1.29
C ILE A 31 -0.17 4.27 0.23
N ALA A 32 0.93 4.41 0.99
CA ALA A 32 0.89 4.41 2.46
C ALA A 32 0.16 5.65 2.99
N ARG A 33 0.54 6.85 2.52
CA ARG A 33 -0.16 8.08 2.92
C ARG A 33 -1.60 8.11 2.41
N ALA A 34 -1.87 7.59 1.21
CA ALA A 34 -3.22 7.47 0.69
C ALA A 34 -4.12 6.62 1.60
N ALA A 35 -3.64 5.47 2.07
CA ALA A 35 -4.41 4.58 2.93
C ALA A 35 -4.80 5.24 4.26
N ILE A 36 -3.87 5.98 4.88
CA ILE A 36 -4.11 6.69 6.14
C ILE A 36 -5.21 7.74 5.97
N VAL A 37 -5.07 8.64 5.00
CA VAL A 37 -6.05 9.73 4.81
C VAL A 37 -7.42 9.21 4.37
N TYR A 38 -7.47 8.12 3.60
CA TYR A 38 -8.73 7.48 3.25
C TYR A 38 -9.41 6.81 4.44
N ALA A 39 -8.65 6.19 5.34
CA ALA A 39 -9.18 5.60 6.56
C ALA A 39 -9.74 6.68 7.51
N ASP A 40 -9.02 7.79 7.68
CA ASP A 40 -9.48 8.92 8.48
C ASP A 40 -10.78 9.52 7.91
N ALA A 41 -10.82 9.74 6.59
CA ALA A 41 -12.04 10.22 5.93
C ALA A 41 -13.21 9.25 6.10
N HIS A 42 -12.96 7.95 6.01
CA HIS A 42 -14.00 6.92 6.16
C HIS A 42 -14.61 6.94 7.55
N ASN A 43 -13.79 6.99 8.60
CA ASN A 43 -14.26 7.01 9.99
C ASN A 43 -15.14 8.22 10.28
N ILE A 44 -14.72 9.41 9.83
CA ILE A 44 -15.52 10.63 9.99
C ILE A 44 -16.86 10.54 9.25
N LEU A 45 -16.85 10.06 8.00
CA LEU A 45 -18.08 9.94 7.22
C LEU A 45 -19.02 8.86 7.77
N LEU A 46 -18.46 7.79 8.36
CA LEU A 46 -19.23 6.74 9.01
C LEU A 46 -19.94 7.26 10.26
N GLU A 47 -19.27 8.12 11.05
CA GLU A 47 -19.86 8.76 12.24
C GLU A 47 -20.97 9.75 11.87
N ILE A 48 -20.80 10.53 10.79
CA ILE A 48 -21.76 11.56 10.38
C ILE A 48 -22.99 10.96 9.69
N TYR A 49 -22.80 10.03 8.76
CA TYR A 49 -23.87 9.57 7.87
C TYR A 49 -24.31 8.12 8.07
N GLY A 50 -23.52 7.33 8.79
CA GLY A 50 -23.74 5.90 8.93
C GLY A 50 -23.36 5.09 7.67
N PRO A 51 -23.35 3.74 7.78
CA PRO A 51 -22.74 2.84 6.79
C PRO A 51 -23.44 2.82 5.43
N ASN A 52 -24.73 3.16 5.37
CA ASN A 52 -25.54 3.05 4.15
C ASN A 52 -25.46 4.30 3.24
N HIS A 53 -24.68 5.31 3.61
CA HIS A 53 -24.60 6.54 2.83
C HIS A 53 -23.61 6.42 1.66
N LEU A 54 -24.00 6.93 0.49
CA LEU A 54 -23.20 6.86 -0.74
C LEU A 54 -21.77 7.42 -0.58
N ILE A 55 -21.62 8.46 0.25
CA ILE A 55 -20.30 9.07 0.51
C ILE A 55 -19.37 8.12 1.29
N VAL A 56 -19.92 7.29 2.18
CA VAL A 56 -19.18 6.29 2.95
C VAL A 56 -18.71 5.18 2.00
N ALA A 57 -19.57 4.72 1.09
CA ALA A 57 -19.19 3.78 0.05
C ALA A 57 -18.05 4.31 -0.85
N ARG A 58 -18.07 5.61 -1.19
CA ARG A 58 -17.00 6.23 -1.98
C ARG A 58 -15.67 6.27 -1.23
N SER A 59 -15.68 6.58 0.07
CA SER A 59 -14.45 6.55 0.89
C SER A 59 -13.89 5.13 1.01
N LEU A 60 -14.76 4.13 1.17
CA LEU A 60 -14.38 2.72 1.23
C LEU A 60 -13.77 2.23 -0.09
N HIS A 61 -14.30 2.69 -1.23
CA HIS A 61 -13.70 2.44 -2.53
C HIS A 61 -12.26 2.97 -2.59
N GLY A 62 -12.00 4.16 -2.06
CA GLY A 62 -10.65 4.74 -1.95
C GLY A 62 -9.69 3.86 -1.16
N VAL A 63 -10.13 3.36 0.01
CA VAL A 63 -9.37 2.39 0.83
C VAL A 63 -9.10 1.09 0.07
N ALA A 64 -10.11 0.53 -0.59
CA ALA A 64 -9.99 -0.70 -1.37
C ALA A 64 -8.96 -0.56 -2.50
N LYS A 65 -8.97 0.57 -3.22
CA LYS A 65 -7.99 0.88 -4.27
C LYS A 65 -6.56 0.93 -3.73
N CYS A 66 -6.36 1.51 -2.53
CA CYS A 66 -5.05 1.51 -1.89
C CYS A 66 -4.58 0.09 -1.58
N ARG A 67 -5.46 -0.75 -0.99
CA ARG A 67 -5.14 -2.14 -0.66
C ARG A 67 -4.81 -2.99 -1.88
N ILE A 68 -5.56 -2.86 -2.97
CA ILE A 68 -5.29 -3.58 -4.22
C ILE A 68 -3.91 -3.21 -4.77
N ARG A 69 -3.56 -1.91 -4.80
CA ARG A 69 -2.25 -1.49 -5.28
C ARG A 69 -1.11 -1.91 -4.34
N GLN A 70 -1.34 -1.94 -3.03
CA GLN A 70 -0.37 -2.43 -2.06
C GLN A 70 -0.11 -3.93 -2.25
N ALA A 71 -1.16 -4.73 -2.44
CA ALA A 71 -1.05 -6.16 -2.72
C ALA A 71 -0.29 -6.41 -4.05
N ALA A 72 -0.58 -5.64 -5.10
CA ALA A 72 0.14 -5.74 -6.36
C ALA A 72 1.64 -5.41 -6.22
N ALA A 73 1.98 -4.37 -5.45
CA ALA A 73 3.38 -4.04 -5.17
C ALA A 73 4.08 -5.16 -4.40
N MET A 74 3.40 -5.78 -3.42
CA MET A 74 3.91 -6.90 -2.65
C MET A 74 4.21 -8.12 -3.55
N VAL A 75 3.30 -8.45 -4.47
CA VAL A 75 3.50 -9.56 -5.43
C VAL A 75 4.73 -9.31 -6.30
N GLN A 76 4.92 -8.10 -6.83
CA GLN A 76 6.10 -7.75 -7.62
C GLN A 76 7.41 -7.85 -6.83
N THR A 77 7.40 -7.43 -5.55
CA THR A 77 8.58 -7.59 -4.71
C THR A 77 8.91 -9.06 -4.46
N MET A 78 7.90 -9.89 -4.21
CA MET A 78 8.10 -11.34 -4.01
C MET A 78 8.60 -12.03 -5.27
N GLU A 79 8.06 -11.69 -6.45
CA GLU A 79 8.53 -12.22 -7.73
C GLU A 79 10.00 -11.86 -7.99
N ARG A 80 10.39 -10.60 -7.72
CA ARG A 80 11.79 -10.16 -7.85
C ARG A 80 12.71 -10.91 -6.90
N GLU A 81 12.29 -11.12 -5.65
CA GLU A 81 13.06 -11.89 -4.68
C GLU A 81 13.19 -13.37 -5.07
N CYS A 82 12.13 -13.96 -5.63
CA CYS A 82 12.15 -15.34 -6.12
C CYS A 82 13.18 -15.50 -7.25
N LEU A 83 13.16 -14.61 -8.24
CA LEU A 83 14.12 -14.59 -9.34
C LEU A 83 15.56 -14.39 -8.83
N LEU A 84 15.76 -13.53 -7.84
CA LEU A 84 17.07 -13.35 -7.20
C LEU A 84 17.56 -14.62 -6.48
N ARG A 85 16.67 -15.39 -5.85
CA ARG A 85 17.03 -16.67 -5.23
C ARG A 85 17.41 -17.73 -6.26
N GLU A 86 16.68 -17.83 -7.37
CA GLU A 86 16.98 -18.77 -8.46
C GLU A 86 18.33 -18.48 -9.11
N THR A 87 18.63 -17.20 -9.35
CA THR A 87 19.93 -16.76 -9.89
C THR A 87 21.07 -16.97 -8.91
N HIS A 88 20.90 -16.65 -7.61
CA HIS A 88 21.92 -16.94 -6.59
C HIS A 88 22.17 -18.45 -6.42
N GLY A 89 21.11 -19.27 -6.50
CA GLY A 89 21.23 -20.73 -6.49
C GLY A 89 22.04 -21.24 -7.70
N SER A 90 21.72 -20.75 -8.89
CA SER A 90 22.44 -21.10 -10.13
C SER A 90 23.90 -20.65 -10.09
N LEU A 91 24.18 -19.46 -9.54
CA LEU A 91 25.53 -18.90 -9.45
C LEU A 91 26.39 -19.66 -8.42
N LYS A 92 25.80 -20.12 -7.31
CA LYS A 92 26.46 -21.06 -6.39
C LYS A 92 26.80 -22.39 -7.05
N GLU A 93 25.90 -22.93 -7.86
CA GLU A 93 26.12 -24.20 -8.57
C GLU A 93 27.23 -24.07 -9.63
N VAL A 94 27.21 -22.97 -10.41
CA VAL A 94 28.26 -22.65 -11.39
C VAL A 94 29.62 -22.43 -10.72
N LEU A 95 29.68 -21.70 -9.60
CA LEU A 95 30.92 -21.53 -8.82
C LEU A 95 31.41 -22.84 -8.20
N ARG A 96 30.51 -23.76 -7.85
CA ARG A 96 30.86 -25.11 -7.39
C ARG A 96 31.52 -25.93 -8.48
N ILE A 97 31.03 -25.82 -9.72
CA ILE A 97 31.56 -26.50 -10.90
C ILE A 97 32.90 -25.87 -11.33
N GLN A 98 33.04 -24.55 -11.21
CA GLN A 98 34.26 -23.82 -11.59
C GLN A 98 35.38 -23.88 -10.58
N ARG A 99 35.19 -24.38 -9.35
CA ARG A 99 36.30 -24.62 -8.42
C ARG A 99 37.05 -25.87 -8.91
N PRO A 100 38.17 -25.72 -9.64
CA PRO A 100 38.81 -26.88 -10.23
C PRO A 100 39.40 -27.73 -9.11
N ALA A 101 39.43 -29.04 -9.32
CA ALA A 101 39.98 -30.04 -8.40
C ALA A 101 41.51 -29.93 -8.15
N GLY A 102 42.10 -28.74 -8.36
CA GLY A 102 43.55 -28.49 -8.39
C GLY A 102 44.18 -27.97 -7.10
N GLU A 103 43.42 -27.62 -6.05
CA GLU A 103 44.02 -27.18 -4.77
C GLU A 103 44.47 -28.36 -3.87
N ARG A 104 44.43 -29.60 -4.37
CA ARG A 104 45.03 -30.77 -3.72
C ARG A 104 46.18 -31.30 -4.56
N CYS A 105 47.26 -30.55 -4.67
CA CYS A 105 48.61 -31.10 -4.87
C CYS A 105 49.62 -29.96 -4.94
N ALA A 106 50.37 -29.76 -3.86
CA ALA A 106 51.80 -29.47 -3.89
C ALA A 106 52.36 -29.59 -2.46
N PRO A 107 53.63 -30.01 -2.33
CA PRO A 107 54.17 -30.84 -1.24
C PRO A 107 54.45 -30.12 0.09
#